data_AF-A0A950GZB5-F1
#
_entry.id   AF-A0A950GZB5-F1
#
_cell.length_a   1.000
_cell.length_b   1.000
_cell.length_c   1.000
_cell.angle_alpha   90.00
_cell.angle_beta   90.00
_cell.angle_gamma   90.00
#
_symmetry.space_group_name_H-M   'P 1'
#
loop_
_entity.id
_entity.type
_entity.pdbx_description
1 polymer ?
#
loop_
_entity_poly.entity_id
_entity_poly.type
_entity_poly.pdbx_seq_one_letter_code
_entity_poly.pdbx_strand_id
1 'polypeptide(L)' 'ETNMLAALGEEQTESYLTQVPLGRLGQPEEIAGAVGFLASADAGYVTGAVLPVDGGLSMGL' A
#
# COMPACT_ATOMS: atom_id res chain seq x y z
N GLU A 1 -4.70 10.49 -0.49
CA GLU A 1 -3.44 11.09 -0.98
C GLU A 1 -2.64 11.69 0.17
N THR A 2 -1.36 11.36 0.32
CA THR A 2 -0.50 11.90 1.39
C THR A 2 0.43 12.99 0.84
N ASN A 3 0.79 13.95 1.69
CA ASN A 3 1.52 15.16 1.31
C ASN A 3 2.89 14.91 0.65
N MET A 4 3.48 13.72 0.86
CA MET A 4 4.76 13.31 0.29
C MET A 4 4.70 13.04 -1.22
N LEU A 5 3.55 12.57 -1.74
CA LEU A 5 3.39 12.28 -3.17
C LEU A 5 3.31 13.55 -4.00
N ALA A 6 2.80 14.64 -3.43
CA ALA A 6 2.73 15.95 -4.07
C ALA A 6 4.13 16.58 -4.30
N ALA A 7 5.17 16.05 -3.66
CA ALA A 7 6.56 16.49 -3.84
C ALA A 7 7.30 15.75 -4.97
N LEU A 8 6.69 14.72 -5.56
CA LEU A 8 7.28 13.98 -6.68
C LEU A 8 6.91 14.66 -8.00
N GLY A 9 7.90 14.81 -8.89
CA GLY A 9 7.63 15.28 -10.26
C GLY A 9 6.78 14.28 -11.05
N GLU A 10 6.10 14.75 -12.09
CA GLU A 10 5.18 13.94 -12.93
C GLU A 10 5.82 12.63 -13.43
N GLU A 11 7.08 12.69 -13.85
CA GLU A 11 7.86 11.53 -14.31
C GLU A 11 8.01 10.43 -13.24
N GLN A 12 8.20 10.80 -11.98
CA GLN A 12 8.32 9.84 -10.89
C GLN A 12 6.98 9.20 -10.57
N THR A 13 5.90 9.98 -10.62
CA THR A 13 4.54 9.45 -10.42
C THR A 13 4.15 8.45 -11.51
N GLU A 14 4.44 8.75 -12.78
CA GLU A 14 4.20 7.82 -13.89
C GLU A 14 5.04 6.54 -13.78
N SER A 15 6.31 6.66 -13.40
CA SER A 15 7.18 5.51 -13.14
C SER A 15 6.64 4.59 -12.04
N TYR A 16 6.06 5.15 -10.97
CA TYR A 16 5.40 4.34 -9.94
C TYR A 16 4.13 3.66 -10.46
N LEU A 17 3.31 4.35 -11.25
CA LEU A 17 2.07 3.79 -11.80
C LEU A 17 2.32 2.61 -12.73
N THR A 18 3.41 2.61 -13.51
CA THR A 18 3.76 1.48 -14.39
C THR A 18 4.23 0.24 -13.65
N GLN A 19 4.76 0.39 -12.43
CA GLN A 19 5.27 -0.73 -11.63
C GLN A 19 4.22 -1.35 -10.72
N VAL A 20 3.14 -0.62 -10.40
CA VAL A 20 2.04 -1.13 -9.57
C VAL A 20 1.06 -1.93 -10.44
N PRO A 21 0.89 -3.25 -10.24
CA PRO A 21 -0.02 -4.07 -11.04
C PRO A 21 -1.48 -3.60 -11.01
N LEU A 22 -1.94 -3.03 -9.90
CA LEU A 22 -3.27 -2.42 -9.78
C LEU A 22 -3.44 -1.11 -10.59
N GLY A 23 -2.37 -0.58 -11.18
CA GLY A 23 -2.39 0.57 -12.09
C GLY A 23 -2.81 1.89 -11.44
N ARG A 24 -2.81 1.96 -10.11
CA ARG A 24 -3.18 3.17 -9.35
C ARG A 24 -2.44 3.24 -8.03
N LEU A 25 -2.35 4.46 -7.49
CA LEU A 25 -1.89 4.67 -6.13
C LEU A 25 -2.95 4.19 -5.12
N GLY A 26 -2.46 3.65 -4.01
CA GLY A 26 -3.29 3.32 -2.86
C GLY A 26 -3.81 4.56 -2.15
N GLN A 27 -5.00 4.47 -1.58
CA GLN A 27 -5.56 5.49 -0.71
C GLN A 27 -5.24 5.20 0.76
N PRO A 28 -5.10 6.22 1.62
CA PRO A 28 -4.84 6.04 3.05
C PRO A 28 -5.83 5.09 3.74
N GLU A 29 -7.09 5.10 3.31
CA GLU A 29 -8.16 4.28 3.84
C GLU A 29 -7.91 2.77 3.61
N GLU A 30 -7.22 2.41 2.53
CA GLU A 30 -6.87 1.02 2.23
C GLU A 30 -5.79 0.51 3.18
N ILE A 31 -4.83 1.37 3.54
CA ILE A 31 -3.82 1.07 4.56
C ILE A 31 -4.50 0.98 5.94
N ALA A 32 -5.37 1.94 6.26
CA ALA A 32 -6.11 1.95 7.51
C ALA A 32 -6.99 0.70 7.68
N GLY A 33 -7.60 0.20 6.60
CA GLY A 33 -8.35 -1.04 6.60
C GLY A 33 -7.50 -2.25 6.97
N ALA A 34 -6.31 -2.39 6.37
CA ALA A 34 -5.39 -3.48 6.68
C ALA A 34 -4.88 -3.42 8.13
N VAL A 35 -4.52 -2.22 8.61
CA VAL A 35 -4.14 -1.99 10.02
C VAL A 35 -5.30 -2.30 10.95
N GLY A 36 -6.52 -1.88 10.59
CA GLY A 36 -7.74 -2.14 11.35
C GLY A 36 -8.01 -3.63 11.50
N PHE A 37 -7.84 -4.42 10.43
CA PHE A 37 -7.91 -5.87 10.50
C PHE A 37 -6.86 -6.45 11.46
N LEU A 38 -5.58 -6.07 11.30
CA LEU A 38 -4.50 -6.59 12.15
C LEU A 38 -4.67 -6.21 13.63
N ALA A 39 -5.31 -5.09 13.92
CA ALA A 39 -5.63 -4.66 15.28
C ALA A 39 -6.95 -5.24 15.83
N SER A 40 -7.73 -5.92 15.00
CA SER A 40 -9.04 -6.48 15.37
C SER A 40 -8.91 -7.83 16.08
N ALA A 41 -10.01 -8.26 16.71
CA ALA A 41 -10.11 -9.60 17.31
C ALA A 41 -9.99 -10.73 16.26
N ASP A 42 -10.36 -10.47 15.01
CA ASP A 42 -10.32 -11.46 13.92
C ASP A 42 -8.88 -11.86 13.56
N ALA A 43 -7.91 -11.00 13.82
CA ALA A 43 -6.49 -11.26 13.64
C ALA A 43 -5.80 -11.85 14.88
N GLY A 44 -6.56 -12.34 15.88
CA GLY A 44 -6.03 -12.74 17.21
C GLY A 44 -4.96 -13.84 17.21
N TYR A 45 -4.73 -14.53 16.10
CA TYR A 45 -3.66 -15.54 15.94
C TYR A 45 -2.59 -15.15 14.89
N VAL A 46 -2.65 -13.92 14.36
CA VAL A 46 -1.69 -13.39 13.40
C VAL A 46 -0.61 -12.62 14.15
N THR A 47 0.60 -13.16 14.18
CA THR A 47 1.76 -12.50 14.80
C THR A 47 3.02 -12.79 13.99
N GLY A 48 3.94 -11.81 13.94
CA GLY A 48 5.20 -11.92 13.18
C GLY A 48 5.05 -11.89 11.65
N ALA A 49 3.84 -11.64 11.12
CA ALA A 49 3.60 -11.54 9.69
C ALA A 49 3.84 -10.11 9.17
N VAL A 50 4.38 -10.02 7.96
CA VAL A 50 4.45 -8.77 7.18
C VAL A 50 3.36 -8.85 6.11
N LEU A 51 2.48 -7.85 6.07
CA LEU A 51 1.40 -7.74 5.09
C LEU A 51 1.70 -6.57 4.13
N PRO A 52 2.17 -6.83 2.90
CA PRO A 52 2.30 -5.79 1.89
C PRO A 52 0.93 -5.23 1.51
N VAL A 53 0.81 -3.90 1.48
CA VAL A 53 -0.38 -3.18 1.03
C VAL A 53 0.04 -2.12 0.01
N ASP A 54 0.49 -2.60 -1.15
CA ASP A 54 1.24 -1.80 -2.14
C ASP A 54 0.71 -1.93 -3.57
N GLY A 55 -0.50 -2.48 -3.72
CA GLY A 55 -1.11 -2.69 -5.02
C GLY A 55 -0.44 -3.76 -5.89
N GLY A 56 0.42 -4.60 -5.30
CA GLY A 56 1.14 -5.67 -5.98
C GLY A 56 2.57 -5.29 -6.39
N LEU A 57 3.08 -4.14 -5.96
CA LEU A 57 4.42 -3.66 -6.28
C LEU A 57 5.50 -4.64 -5.84
N SER A 58 5.34 -5.30 -4.69
CA SER A 58 6.29 -6.28 -4.17
C SER A 58 6.15 -7.69 -4.77
N MET A 59 5.25 -7.94 -5.73
CA MET A 59 5.03 -9.31 -6.27
C MET A 59 6.25 -9.89 -7.03
N GLY A 60 7.31 -9.11 -7.27
CA GLY A 60 8.54 -9.55 -7.94
C GLY A 60 9.78 -9.72 -7.05
N LEU A 61 9.65 -9.61 -5.72
CA LEU A 61 10.75 -9.75 -4.75
C LEU A 61 10.73 -11.09 -4.01
#